data_AF-W6K0K1-F1
#
_entry.id   AF-W6K0K1-F1
#
_cell.length_a   1.000
_cell.length_b   1.000
_cell.length_c   1.000
_cell.angle_alpha   90.00
_cell.angle_beta   90.00
_cell.angle_gamma   90.00
#
_symmetry.space_group_name_H-M   'P 1'
#
loop_
_entity.id
_entity.type
_entity.pdbx_description
1 polymer ?
#
loop_
_entity_poly.entity_id
_entity_poly.type
_entity_poly.pdbx_seq_one_letter_code
_entity_poly.pdbx_strand_id
1 'polypeptide(L)'
;MQLRHATSADRDQIASVTRSAFEEGEDGPVARVLEMLERTDAVRASLVATEDDRIVGHVQLNRSWIDARERLVDVVVLSPLSVAPDRQGQGIGTALVAAALAEAERLGDPAVFLEGGWDYYGERGFRRASEFGFSRPSPRIPDRAFQVALLPSWQAWMVGSLVYCEAFWATDTVGLRDPLLMEMEARSAASPTEEPRQAGASA
;
A
#
# COMPACT_ATOMS: atom_id res chain seq x y z
N MET A 1 21.84 -4.26 7.30
CA MET A 1 20.37 -4.31 7.30
C MET A 1 19.89 -5.76 7.34
N GLN A 2 18.97 -6.10 8.24
CA GLN A 2 18.26 -7.38 8.30
C GLN A 2 16.76 -7.15 8.16
N LEU A 3 16.05 -8.03 7.44
CA LEU A 3 14.59 -8.06 7.39
C LEU A 3 14.06 -9.21 8.25
N ARG A 4 13.03 -8.95 9.05
CA ARG A 4 12.36 -9.96 9.88
C ARG A 4 10.92 -9.59 10.17
N HIS A 5 10.16 -10.57 10.64
CA HIS A 5 8.86 -10.30 11.25
C HIS A 5 9.02 -9.42 12.49
N ALA A 6 8.08 -8.48 12.64
CA ALA A 6 7.90 -7.73 13.86
C ALA A 6 7.39 -8.64 14.98
N THR A 7 7.74 -8.29 16.20
CA THR A 7 7.26 -8.88 17.44
C THR A 7 6.54 -7.83 18.27
N SER A 8 5.83 -8.23 19.33
CA SER A 8 5.20 -7.28 20.24
C SER A 8 6.19 -6.33 20.93
N ALA A 9 7.46 -6.72 21.04
CA ALA A 9 8.51 -5.87 21.61
C ALA A 9 8.92 -4.72 20.67
N ASP A 10 8.59 -4.81 19.38
CA ASP A 10 8.95 -3.81 18.38
C ASP A 10 7.95 -2.65 18.30
N ARG A 11 6.78 -2.75 18.96
CA ARG A 11 5.65 -1.80 18.84
C ARG A 11 6.09 -0.35 18.93
N ASP A 12 6.82 0.01 19.99
CA ASP A 12 7.18 1.41 20.25
C ASP A 12 8.16 1.95 19.20
N GLN A 13 9.09 1.11 18.74
CA GLN A 13 10.03 1.49 17.67
C GLN A 13 9.33 1.60 16.31
N ILE A 14 8.36 0.72 16.02
CA ILE A 14 7.54 0.79 14.81
C ILE A 14 6.71 2.07 14.80
N ALA A 15 6.04 2.38 15.91
CA ALA A 15 5.26 3.61 16.04
C ALA A 15 6.17 4.85 15.88
N SER A 16 7.38 4.82 16.45
CA SER A 16 8.36 5.90 16.30
C SER A 16 8.80 6.09 14.85
N VAL A 17 9.22 5.03 14.14
CA VAL A 17 9.67 5.16 12.74
C VAL A 17 8.53 5.57 11.82
N THR A 18 7.30 5.11 12.09
CA THR A 18 6.11 5.50 11.34
C THR A 18 5.84 6.99 11.47
N ARG A 19 5.74 7.51 12.69
CA ARG A 19 5.55 8.95 12.92
C ARG A 19 6.63 9.81 12.27
N SER A 20 7.89 9.41 12.41
CA SER A 20 9.01 10.14 11.78
C SER A 20 8.95 10.11 10.25
N ALA A 21 8.52 9.00 9.64
CA ALA A 21 8.45 8.88 8.18
C ALA A 21 7.32 9.71 7.56
N PHE A 22 6.21 9.89 8.28
CA PHE A 22 5.05 10.67 7.83
C PHE A 22 5.05 12.11 8.33
N GLU A 23 6.06 12.53 9.09
CA GLU A 23 6.14 13.86 9.73
C GLU A 23 4.92 14.19 10.62
N GLU A 24 4.36 13.15 11.25
CA GLU A 24 3.17 13.26 12.10
C GLU A 24 3.51 13.33 13.59
N GLY A 25 2.65 14.00 14.37
CA GLY A 25 2.67 13.96 15.83
C GLY A 25 2.18 12.63 16.41
N GLU A 26 2.11 12.52 17.75
CA GLU A 26 1.65 11.29 18.43
C GLU A 26 0.25 10.83 17.98
N ASP A 27 -0.65 11.78 17.71
CA ASP A 27 -2.04 11.53 17.27
C ASP A 27 -2.24 11.58 15.74
N GLY A 28 -1.15 11.41 14.97
CA GLY A 28 -1.21 11.36 13.52
C GLY A 28 -2.16 10.26 12.99
N PRO A 29 -2.88 10.49 11.89
CA PRO A 29 -3.83 9.52 11.37
C PRO A 29 -3.18 8.16 11.03
N VAL A 30 -1.91 8.14 10.58
CA VAL A 30 -1.19 6.89 10.28
C VAL A 30 -0.79 6.16 11.57
N ALA A 31 -0.36 6.89 12.60
CA ALA A 31 -0.09 6.28 13.90
C ALA A 31 -1.38 5.69 14.53
N ARG A 32 -2.51 6.40 14.41
CA ARG A 32 -3.81 5.95 14.89
C ARG A 32 -4.32 4.71 14.18
N VAL A 33 -4.17 4.63 12.85
CA VAL A 33 -4.61 3.43 12.12
C VAL A 33 -3.78 2.22 12.52
N LEU A 34 -2.46 2.39 12.71
CA LEU A 34 -1.58 1.32 13.17
C LEU A 34 -1.98 0.81 14.55
N GLU A 35 -2.23 1.70 15.51
CA GLU A 35 -2.70 1.34 16.85
C GLU A 35 -4.05 0.61 16.81
N MET A 36 -4.99 1.10 15.98
CA MET A 36 -6.30 0.48 15.85
C MET A 36 -6.21 -0.91 15.21
N LEU A 37 -5.37 -1.09 14.19
CA LEU A 37 -5.14 -2.37 13.52
C LEU A 37 -4.57 -3.43 14.49
N GLU A 38 -3.62 -3.05 15.36
CA GLU A 38 -3.05 -3.95 16.37
C GLU A 38 -4.09 -4.48 17.38
N ARG A 39 -5.23 -3.81 17.52
CA ARG A 39 -6.33 -4.22 18.40
C ARG A 39 -7.34 -5.13 17.71
N THR A 40 -7.09 -5.51 16.46
CA THR A 40 -7.94 -6.37 15.63
C THR A 40 -7.15 -7.58 15.14
N ASP A 41 -7.82 -8.50 14.45
CA ASP A 41 -7.21 -9.60 13.71
C ASP A 41 -6.84 -9.22 12.26
N ALA A 42 -6.90 -7.93 11.91
CA ALA A 42 -6.66 -7.47 10.54
C ALA A 42 -5.17 -7.50 10.15
N VAL A 43 -4.23 -7.43 11.10
CA VAL A 43 -2.79 -7.48 10.77
C VAL A 43 -2.42 -8.88 10.28
N ARG A 44 -2.20 -9.00 8.97
CA ARG A 44 -1.86 -10.27 8.30
C ARG A 44 -0.37 -10.56 8.37
N ALA A 45 0.46 -9.54 8.20
CA ALA A 45 1.90 -9.59 8.46
C ALA A 45 2.44 -8.21 8.82
N SER A 46 3.53 -8.19 9.58
CA SER A 46 4.27 -6.97 9.92
C SER A 46 5.76 -7.28 9.83
N LEU A 47 6.50 -6.53 9.01
CA LEU A 47 7.91 -6.75 8.73
C LEU A 47 8.69 -5.49 9.06
N VAL A 48 9.90 -5.67 9.58
CA VAL A 48 10.80 -4.58 9.95
C VAL A 48 12.16 -4.76 9.30
N ALA A 49 12.78 -3.62 8.97
CA ALA A 49 14.18 -3.52 8.59
C ALA A 49 14.98 -3.01 9.78
N THR A 50 16.05 -3.72 10.15
CA THR A 50 16.91 -3.36 11.28
C THR A 50 18.36 -3.11 10.88
N GLU A 51 18.98 -2.15 11.56
CA GLU A 51 20.42 -1.86 11.54
C GLU A 51 20.89 -1.66 12.98
N ASP A 52 21.94 -2.37 13.40
CA ASP A 52 22.48 -2.29 14.77
C ASP A 52 21.39 -2.37 15.86
N ASP A 53 20.48 -3.34 15.72
CA ASP A 53 19.30 -3.58 16.58
C ASP A 53 18.26 -2.45 16.62
N ARG A 54 18.41 -1.41 15.80
CA ARG A 54 17.42 -0.34 15.63
C ARG A 54 16.53 -0.61 14.43
N ILE A 55 15.22 -0.42 14.58
CA ILE A 55 14.28 -0.44 13.46
C ILE A 55 14.45 0.84 12.64
N VAL A 56 14.81 0.68 11.37
CA VAL A 56 15.00 1.76 10.40
C VAL A 56 13.92 1.78 9.31
N GLY A 57 13.07 0.76 9.26
CA GLY A 57 11.90 0.73 8.41
C GLY A 57 10.89 -0.33 8.81
N HIS A 58 9.65 -0.16 8.37
CA HIS A 58 8.51 -1.00 8.68
C HIS A 58 7.57 -1.08 7.48
N VAL A 59 6.96 -2.24 7.28
CA VAL A 59 5.84 -2.42 6.37
C VAL A 59 4.82 -3.36 7.00
N GLN A 60 3.54 -3.06 6.81
CA GLN A 60 2.44 -3.89 7.29
C GLN A 60 1.51 -4.30 6.15
N LEU A 61 1.06 -5.56 6.21
CA LEU A 61 -0.01 -6.11 5.38
C LEU A 61 -1.26 -6.25 6.24
N ASN A 62 -2.32 -5.58 5.82
CA ASN A 62 -3.58 -5.55 6.55
C ASN A 62 -4.70 -6.18 5.73
N ARG A 63 -5.43 -7.11 6.35
CA ARG A 63 -6.57 -7.79 5.77
C ARG A 63 -7.58 -6.77 5.24
N SER A 64 -8.08 -7.04 4.06
CA SER A 64 -9.13 -6.30 3.37
C SER A 64 -9.86 -7.27 2.46
N TRP A 65 -10.85 -6.80 1.71
CA TRP A 65 -11.65 -7.65 0.85
C TRP A 65 -11.81 -7.10 -0.54
N ILE A 66 -12.03 -7.99 -1.50
CA ILE A 66 -12.67 -7.64 -2.76
C ILE A 66 -14.13 -8.08 -2.66
N ASP A 67 -15.06 -7.15 -2.81
CA ASP A 67 -16.48 -7.43 -3.05
C ASP A 67 -16.66 -7.84 -4.52
N ALA A 68 -16.28 -9.08 -4.81
CA ALA A 68 -16.41 -9.67 -6.14
C ALA A 68 -17.81 -10.25 -6.35
N ARG A 69 -18.24 -10.32 -7.61
CA ARG A 69 -19.60 -10.78 -7.98
C ARG A 69 -19.95 -12.16 -7.45
N GLU A 70 -19.00 -13.08 -7.39
CA GLU A 70 -19.25 -14.45 -6.95
C GLU A 70 -19.28 -14.58 -5.42
N ARG A 71 -18.31 -13.96 -4.73
CA ARG A 71 -18.18 -13.97 -3.28
C ARG A 71 -17.11 -12.97 -2.83
N LEU A 72 -17.15 -12.64 -1.54
CA LEU A 72 -16.11 -11.87 -0.88
C LEU A 72 -14.77 -12.63 -0.93
N VAL A 73 -13.69 -11.93 -1.30
CA VAL A 73 -12.34 -12.50 -1.40
C VAL A 73 -11.44 -11.79 -0.40
N ASP A 74 -10.78 -12.54 0.48
CA ASP A 74 -9.74 -11.99 1.36
C ASP A 74 -8.51 -11.56 0.54
N VAL A 75 -8.04 -10.35 0.80
CA VAL A 75 -6.82 -9.76 0.24
C VAL A 75 -6.09 -8.96 1.30
N VAL A 76 -4.93 -8.40 0.95
CA VAL A 76 -4.21 -7.50 1.84
C VAL A 76 -3.98 -6.14 1.20
N VAL A 77 -3.95 -5.10 2.05
CA VAL A 77 -3.44 -3.78 1.72
C VAL A 77 -2.08 -3.59 2.38
N LEU A 78 -1.09 -3.17 1.60
CA LEU A 78 0.22 -2.75 2.08
C LEU A 78 0.13 -1.31 2.58
N SER A 79 0.05 -1.14 3.90
CA SER A 79 0.05 0.16 4.56
C SER A 79 0.24 0.01 6.07
N PRO A 80 1.03 0.85 6.75
CA PRO A 80 1.96 1.80 6.15
C PRO A 80 3.20 1.10 5.58
N LEU A 81 3.93 1.83 4.71
CA LEU A 81 5.35 1.62 4.46
C LEU A 81 6.08 2.82 5.04
N SER A 82 7.00 2.58 5.97
CA SER A 82 7.74 3.64 6.67
C SER A 82 9.23 3.35 6.63
N VAL A 83 10.02 4.38 6.31
CA VAL A 83 11.48 4.33 6.38
C VAL A 83 11.94 5.58 7.11
N ALA A 84 12.82 5.40 8.10
CA ALA A 84 13.39 6.51 8.86
C ALA A 84 13.95 7.58 7.90
N PRO A 85 13.65 8.88 8.10
CA PRO A 85 14.04 9.94 7.17
C PRO A 85 15.54 9.94 6.80
N ASP A 86 16.41 9.68 7.78
CA ASP A 86 17.87 9.60 7.59
C ASP A 86 18.36 8.29 6.93
N ARG A 87 17.43 7.42 6.53
CA ARG A 87 17.67 6.14 5.84
C ARG A 87 16.87 5.99 4.54
N GLN A 88 16.11 7.02 4.15
CA GLN A 88 15.41 7.04 2.87
C GLN A 88 16.39 7.12 1.70
N GLY A 89 15.96 6.68 0.51
CA GLY A 89 16.81 6.65 -0.70
C GLY A 89 17.88 5.56 -0.73
N GLN A 90 17.98 4.72 0.33
CA GLN A 90 18.99 3.65 0.43
C GLN A 90 18.47 2.26 0.04
N GLY A 91 17.31 2.19 -0.61
CA GLY A 91 16.70 0.93 -1.06
C GLY A 91 15.92 0.13 0.02
N ILE A 92 15.87 0.60 1.27
CA ILE A 92 15.18 -0.08 2.38
C ILE A 92 13.70 -0.31 2.07
N GLY A 93 12.99 0.73 1.62
CA GLY A 93 11.57 0.60 1.27
C GLY A 93 11.33 -0.40 0.12
N THR A 94 12.22 -0.44 -0.87
CA THR A 94 12.17 -1.44 -1.95
C THR A 94 12.31 -2.85 -1.40
N ALA A 95 13.26 -3.06 -0.49
CA ALA A 95 13.49 -4.36 0.13
C ALA A 95 12.29 -4.80 1.00
N LEU A 96 11.68 -3.86 1.74
CA LEU A 96 10.47 -4.10 2.52
C LEU A 96 9.27 -4.47 1.62
N VAL A 97 9.05 -3.75 0.52
CA VAL A 97 7.98 -4.05 -0.44
C VAL A 97 8.17 -5.45 -1.04
N ALA A 98 9.39 -5.79 -1.46
CA ALA A 98 9.69 -7.12 -2.00
C ALA A 98 9.42 -8.23 -0.97
N ALA A 99 9.82 -8.02 0.29
CA ALA A 99 9.56 -8.97 1.37
C ALA A 99 8.06 -9.07 1.70
N ALA A 100 7.32 -7.97 1.66
CA ALA A 100 5.87 -7.98 1.86
C ALA A 100 5.14 -8.75 0.76
N LEU A 101 5.51 -8.56 -0.52
CA LEU A 101 4.92 -9.34 -1.62
C LEU A 101 5.20 -10.84 -1.48
N ALA A 102 6.44 -11.22 -1.15
CA ALA A 102 6.80 -12.61 -0.91
C ALA A 102 6.04 -13.21 0.28
N GLU A 103 5.84 -12.44 1.34
CA GLU A 103 5.08 -12.89 2.51
C GLU A 103 3.58 -13.04 2.23
N ALA A 104 2.99 -12.11 1.48
CA ALA A 104 1.59 -12.22 1.03
C ALA A 104 1.39 -13.47 0.16
N GLU A 105 2.30 -13.73 -0.78
CA GLU A 105 2.27 -14.96 -1.60
C GLU A 105 2.38 -16.21 -0.72
N ARG A 106 3.31 -16.23 0.24
CA ARG A 106 3.47 -17.35 1.19
C ARG A 106 2.22 -17.59 2.03
N LEU A 107 1.50 -16.52 2.39
CA LEU A 107 0.25 -16.57 3.15
C LEU A 107 -0.97 -16.90 2.28
N GLY A 108 -0.78 -17.07 0.97
CA GLY A 108 -1.81 -17.45 0.01
C GLY A 108 -2.73 -16.31 -0.43
N ASP A 109 -2.40 -15.05 -0.10
CA ASP A 109 -3.20 -13.90 -0.51
C ASP A 109 -3.18 -13.76 -2.04
N PRO A 110 -4.31 -13.52 -2.71
CA PRO A 110 -4.36 -13.45 -4.17
C PRO A 110 -3.90 -12.10 -4.71
N ALA A 111 -3.96 -11.04 -3.90
CA ALA A 111 -3.55 -9.72 -4.34
C ALA A 111 -3.11 -8.84 -3.17
N VAL A 112 -2.16 -7.94 -3.46
CA VAL A 112 -1.73 -6.87 -2.56
C VAL A 112 -2.12 -5.53 -3.17
N PHE A 113 -2.93 -4.76 -2.47
CA PHE A 113 -3.34 -3.41 -2.87
C PHE A 113 -2.57 -2.34 -2.11
N LEU A 114 -2.51 -1.14 -2.68
CA LEU A 114 -2.04 0.06 -1.98
C LEU A 114 -2.61 1.34 -2.60
N GLU A 115 -2.44 2.43 -1.85
CA GLU A 115 -2.57 3.80 -2.32
C GLU A 115 -1.19 4.45 -2.25
N GLY A 116 -0.61 4.83 -3.40
CA GLY A 116 0.75 5.37 -3.40
C GLY A 116 1.26 5.90 -4.73
N GLY A 117 2.44 6.52 -4.72
CA GLY A 117 3.05 7.12 -5.91
C GLY A 117 3.38 6.08 -7.00
N TRP A 118 2.90 6.32 -8.23
CA TRP A 118 3.12 5.44 -9.39
C TRP A 118 4.61 5.17 -9.64
N ASP A 119 5.43 6.21 -9.68
CA ASP A 119 6.86 6.09 -10.01
C ASP A 119 7.63 5.22 -9.00
N TYR A 120 7.12 5.11 -7.77
CA TYR A 120 7.71 4.24 -6.76
C TYR A 120 7.23 2.80 -6.89
N TYR A 121 5.92 2.55 -6.87
CA TYR A 121 5.40 1.18 -6.79
C TYR A 121 5.33 0.46 -8.15
N GLY A 122 5.20 1.18 -9.25
CA GLY A 122 5.09 0.61 -10.60
C GLY A 122 6.29 -0.27 -10.98
N GLU A 123 7.51 0.18 -10.66
CA GLU A 123 8.74 -0.59 -10.88
C GLU A 123 8.88 -1.81 -9.94
N ARG A 124 8.03 -1.91 -8.92
CA ARG A 124 8.11 -2.90 -7.83
C ARG A 124 7.00 -3.95 -7.91
N GLY A 125 6.47 -4.19 -9.10
CA GLY A 125 5.48 -5.24 -9.37
C GLY A 125 4.02 -4.81 -9.23
N PHE A 126 3.76 -3.53 -8.97
CA PHE A 126 2.41 -2.99 -8.91
C PHE A 126 1.98 -2.41 -10.26
N ARG A 127 0.68 -2.48 -10.53
CA ARG A 127 0.02 -1.90 -11.70
C ARG A 127 -1.24 -1.18 -11.27
N ARG A 128 -1.74 -0.27 -12.10
CA ARG A 128 -3.04 0.38 -11.84
C ARG A 128 -4.13 -0.68 -11.73
N ALA A 129 -4.86 -0.70 -10.63
CA ALA A 129 -5.81 -1.76 -10.36
C ALA A 129 -7.04 -1.70 -11.28
N SER A 130 -7.37 -0.51 -11.80
CA SER A 130 -8.42 -0.31 -12.81
C SER A 130 -8.14 -1.07 -14.11
N GLU A 131 -6.88 -1.35 -14.47
CA GLU A 131 -6.51 -2.15 -15.65
C GLU A 131 -7.00 -3.61 -15.55
N PHE A 132 -7.29 -4.08 -14.35
CA PHE A 132 -7.77 -5.44 -14.07
C PHE A 132 -9.25 -5.47 -13.67
N GLY A 133 -9.95 -4.33 -13.75
CA GLY A 133 -11.37 -4.21 -13.41
C GLY A 133 -11.67 -3.98 -11.93
N PHE A 134 -10.66 -3.71 -11.09
CA PHE A 134 -10.89 -3.36 -9.70
C PHE A 134 -11.46 -1.95 -9.56
N SER A 135 -12.40 -1.79 -8.62
CA SER A 135 -12.98 -0.49 -8.29
C SER A 135 -12.39 0.05 -6.99
N ARG A 136 -12.09 1.35 -6.98
CA ARG A 136 -11.60 2.07 -5.81
C ARG A 136 -12.68 2.14 -4.72
N PRO A 137 -12.33 2.00 -3.43
CA PRO A 137 -13.28 2.11 -2.32
C PRO A 137 -13.78 3.55 -2.10
N SER A 138 -13.08 4.55 -2.64
CA SER A 138 -13.40 5.96 -2.43
C SER A 138 -13.06 6.79 -3.68
N PRO A 139 -13.88 7.79 -4.03
CA PRO A 139 -13.57 8.71 -5.13
C PRO A 139 -12.30 9.55 -4.85
N ARG A 140 -11.90 9.67 -3.58
CA ARG A 140 -10.76 10.46 -3.10
C ARG A 140 -9.39 9.79 -3.31
N ILE A 141 -9.38 8.61 -3.92
CA ILE A 141 -8.16 7.89 -4.26
C ILE A 141 -7.90 8.11 -5.74
N PRO A 142 -6.88 8.85 -6.17
CA PRO A 142 -6.61 9.01 -7.60
C PRO A 142 -6.38 7.65 -8.29
N ASP A 143 -6.86 7.47 -9.52
CA ASP A 143 -6.77 6.19 -10.23
C ASP A 143 -5.32 5.68 -10.37
N ARG A 144 -4.38 6.58 -10.68
CA ARG A 144 -2.94 6.26 -10.76
C ARG A 144 -2.34 5.85 -9.42
N ALA A 145 -2.94 6.27 -8.31
CA ALA A 145 -2.48 5.92 -6.97
C ALA A 145 -3.05 4.59 -6.48
N PHE A 146 -4.19 4.15 -7.01
CA PHE A 146 -4.79 2.86 -6.68
C PHE A 146 -4.14 1.74 -7.47
N GLN A 147 -3.27 1.00 -6.79
CA GLN A 147 -2.41 0.00 -7.43
C GLN A 147 -2.58 -1.38 -6.81
N VAL A 148 -2.31 -2.42 -7.60
CA VAL A 148 -2.38 -3.82 -7.21
C VAL A 148 -1.19 -4.61 -7.75
N ALA A 149 -0.68 -5.53 -6.93
CA ALA A 149 0.16 -6.63 -7.35
C ALA A 149 -0.68 -7.92 -7.28
N LEU A 150 -0.85 -8.60 -8.41
CA LEU A 150 -1.56 -9.88 -8.48
C LEU A 150 -0.59 -11.02 -8.16
N LEU A 151 -1.01 -11.93 -7.29
CA LEU A 151 -0.22 -13.07 -6.82
C LEU A 151 -0.73 -14.39 -7.44
N PRO A 152 0.03 -15.49 -7.38
CA PRO A 152 -0.30 -16.74 -8.10
C PRO A 152 -1.66 -17.35 -7.76
N SER A 153 -2.22 -17.11 -6.57
CA SER A 153 -3.55 -17.62 -6.18
C SER A 153 -4.72 -16.80 -6.74
N TRP A 154 -4.46 -15.66 -7.40
CA TRP A 154 -5.48 -14.86 -8.05
C TRP A 154 -6.14 -15.57 -9.23
N GLN A 155 -7.43 -15.32 -9.39
CA GLN A 155 -8.24 -15.84 -10.50
C GLN A 155 -9.07 -14.72 -11.10
N ALA A 156 -9.37 -14.80 -12.40
CA ALA A 156 -10.05 -13.74 -13.13
C ALA A 156 -11.42 -13.32 -12.56
N TRP A 157 -12.10 -14.19 -11.81
CA TRP A 157 -13.38 -13.88 -11.16
C TRP A 157 -13.22 -13.05 -9.87
N MET A 158 -12.01 -13.01 -9.28
CA MET A 158 -11.69 -12.27 -8.06
C MET A 158 -11.48 -10.78 -8.35
N VAL A 159 -12.49 -10.15 -8.97
CA VAL A 159 -12.47 -8.75 -9.39
C VAL A 159 -13.75 -8.07 -8.92
N GLY A 160 -13.63 -6.85 -8.41
CA GLY A 160 -14.72 -6.11 -7.79
C GLY A 160 -14.22 -4.85 -7.09
N SER A 161 -14.97 -4.37 -6.11
CA SER A 161 -14.57 -3.21 -5.29
C SER A 161 -13.62 -3.66 -4.18
N LEU A 162 -12.50 -2.96 -4.00
CA LEU A 162 -11.71 -3.13 -2.76
C LEU A 162 -12.54 -2.58 -1.60
N VAL A 163 -12.50 -3.28 -0.47
CA VAL A 163 -13.14 -2.91 0.79
C VAL A 163 -12.08 -2.95 1.89
N TYR A 164 -11.72 -1.78 2.40
CA TYR A 164 -10.82 -1.64 3.55
C TYR A 164 -11.46 -2.20 4.83
N CYS A 165 -10.63 -2.72 5.74
CA CYS A 165 -11.09 -2.98 7.11
C CYS A 165 -11.43 -1.69 7.86
N GLU A 166 -12.28 -1.80 8.87
CA GLU A 166 -12.88 -0.66 9.60
C GLU A 166 -11.84 0.33 10.12
N ALA A 167 -10.67 -0.14 10.56
CA ALA A 167 -9.62 0.73 11.09
C ALA A 167 -9.30 1.90 10.17
N PHE A 168 -9.19 1.67 8.86
CA PHE A 168 -8.86 2.74 7.91
C PHE A 168 -9.96 3.81 7.80
N TRP A 169 -11.23 3.39 7.90
CA TRP A 169 -12.37 4.31 7.86
C TRP A 169 -12.51 5.07 9.18
N ALA A 170 -12.38 4.39 10.30
CA ALA A 170 -12.50 4.97 11.65
C ALA A 170 -11.42 6.00 11.96
N THR A 171 -10.25 5.90 11.32
CA THR A 171 -9.15 6.87 11.47
C THR A 171 -9.04 7.87 10.32
N ASP A 172 -10.02 7.87 9.42
CA ASP A 172 -10.08 8.72 8.23
C ASP A 172 -8.83 8.67 7.32
N THR A 173 -8.32 7.45 7.08
CA THR A 173 -7.08 7.21 6.31
C THR A 173 -7.31 6.63 4.91
N VAL A 174 -8.56 6.34 4.51
CA VAL A 174 -8.87 5.92 3.14
C VAL A 174 -8.85 7.13 2.22
N GLY A 175 -8.00 7.19 1.19
CA GLY A 175 -7.95 8.31 0.23
C GLY A 175 -7.57 9.67 0.80
N LEU A 176 -7.36 10.64 -0.08
CA LEU A 176 -6.88 11.97 0.31
C LEU A 176 -8.01 12.92 0.74
N ARG A 177 -7.65 13.99 1.44
CA ARG A 177 -8.53 15.12 1.77
C ARG A 177 -8.05 16.37 1.04
N ASP A 178 -8.94 17.32 0.83
CA ASP A 178 -8.53 18.65 0.36
C ASP A 178 -7.67 19.35 1.43
N PRO A 179 -6.66 20.14 1.02
CA PRO A 179 -6.34 20.55 -0.35
C PRO A 179 -5.48 19.55 -1.15
N LEU A 180 -4.92 18.52 -0.51
CA LEU A 180 -3.94 17.62 -1.13
C LEU A 180 -4.53 16.84 -2.33
N LEU A 181 -5.81 16.45 -2.25
CA LEU A 181 -6.51 15.79 -3.37
C LEU A 181 -6.54 16.70 -4.61
N MET A 182 -6.98 17.96 -4.46
CA MET A 182 -7.00 18.93 -5.56
C MET A 182 -5.60 19.14 -6.18
N GLU A 183 -4.56 19.23 -5.35
CA GLU A 183 -3.17 19.40 -5.83
C GLU A 183 -2.68 18.20 -6.65
N MET A 184 -3.10 16.98 -6.29
CA MET A 184 -2.77 15.76 -7.05
C MET A 184 -3.56 15.66 -8.36
N GLU A 185 -4.84 16.01 -8.34
CA GLU A 185 -5.68 16.05 -9.54
C GLU A 185 -5.14 17.07 -10.56
N ALA A 186 -4.76 18.26 -10.09
CA ALA A 186 -4.15 19.30 -10.92
C ALA A 186 -2.82 18.85 -11.57
N ARG A 187 -1.94 18.19 -10.80
CA ARG A 187 -0.68 17.62 -11.34
C ARG A 187 -0.92 16.53 -12.38
N SER A 188 -1.93 15.69 -12.17
CA SER A 188 -2.28 14.60 -13.09
C SER A 188 -2.84 15.12 -14.41
N ALA A 189 -3.65 16.19 -14.38
CA ALA A 189 -4.17 16.84 -15.58
C ALA A 189 -3.09 17.56 -16.41
N ALA A 190 -1.97 17.95 -15.79
CA ALA A 190 -0.86 18.65 -16.43
C ALA A 190 0.18 17.74 -17.11
N SER A 191 0.16 16.42 -16.85
CA SER A 191 1.00 15.45 -17.59
C SER A 191 0.33 15.09 -18.92
N PRO A 192 0.91 15.43 -20.07
CA PRO A 192 0.31 15.10 -21.36
C PRO A 192 0.29 13.58 -21.55
N THR A 193 -0.89 13.07 -21.89
CA THR A 193 -1.18 11.71 -22.35
C THR A 193 -0.16 11.30 -23.43
N GLU A 194 0.41 10.10 -23.30
CA GLU A 194 1.17 9.45 -24.36
C GLU A 194 0.39 9.53 -25.70
N GLU A 195 1.03 10.12 -26.71
CA GLU A 195 0.51 10.13 -28.08
C GLU A 195 0.22 8.69 -28.54
N PRO A 196 -0.88 8.44 -29.27
CA PRO A 196 -1.07 7.14 -29.90
C PRO A 196 0.05 6.96 -30.93
N ARG A 197 0.91 5.94 -30.73
CA ARG A 197 1.84 5.51 -31.77
C ARG A 197 1.03 5.23 -33.03
N GLN A 198 1.17 6.11 -34.02
CA GLN A 198 0.65 5.90 -35.35
C GLN A 198 1.16 4.53 -35.84
N ALA A 199 0.21 3.64 -36.15
CA ALA A 199 0.48 2.46 -36.93
C ALA A 199 0.96 2.91 -38.31
N GLY A 200 2.28 2.90 -38.52
CA GLY A 200 2.87 2.98 -39.84
C GLY A 200 2.48 1.74 -40.63
N ALA A 201 1.43 1.86 -41.43
CA ALA A 201 1.12 0.92 -42.47
C ALA A 201 2.15 1.10 -43.60
N SER A 202 2.98 0.08 -43.76
CA SER A 202 3.82 -0.15 -44.93
C SER A 202 2.95 -0.36 -46.17
N ALA A 203 3.20 0.43 -47.22
CA ALA A 203 3.08 0.04 -48.62
C ALA A 203 4.16 0.79 -49.41
#